data_AF-A0A016UXS8-F1
#
_entry.id   AF-A0A016UXS8-F1
#
_cell.length_a   1.000
_cell.length_b   1.000
_cell.length_c   1.000
_cell.angle_alpha   90.00
_cell.angle_beta   90.00
_cell.angle_gamma   90.00
#
_symmetry.space_group_name_H-M   'P 1'
#
loop_
_entity.id
_entity.type
_entity.pdbx_description
1 polymer ?
#
loop_
_entity_poly.entity_id
_entity_poly.type
_entity_poly.pdbx_seq_one_letter_code
_entity_poly.pdbx_strand_id
1 'polypeptide(L)'
;MLDTSEDSALVEEGLAREITNRVQKLRKAAKLVSTDSAVVYCVIKPSTNQLASVVVSHKERIEDATCTPMRLEPFPADKTATVSNVSVVKDAEVSVSVLAFILFLCSVSICFIT
;
A
#
# COMPACT_ATOMS: atom_id res chain seq x y z
N MET A 1 24.99 -28.38 8.60
CA MET A 1 24.18 -27.83 7.49
C MET A 1 23.70 -26.49 7.99
N LEU A 2 24.09 -25.37 7.35
CA LEU A 2 23.56 -24.06 7.73
C LEU A 2 22.12 -23.99 7.22
N ASP A 3 21.17 -23.80 8.13
CA ASP A 3 19.76 -23.61 7.81
C ASP A 3 19.55 -22.25 7.12
N THR A 4 19.67 -22.22 5.80
CA THR A 4 19.46 -21.02 4.96
C THR A 4 17.98 -20.63 4.82
N SER A 5 17.07 -21.33 5.51
CA SER A 5 15.63 -21.04 5.53
C SER A 5 15.31 -19.77 6.32
N GLU A 6 16.07 -19.48 7.38
CA GLU A 6 15.87 -18.30 8.23
C GLU A 6 16.10 -17.00 7.45
N ASP A 7 17.10 -16.97 6.57
CA ASP A 7 17.41 -15.79 5.74
C ASP A 7 16.24 -15.41 4.83
N SER A 8 15.55 -16.39 4.26
CA SER A 8 14.43 -16.14 3.36
C SER A 8 13.23 -15.55 4.11
N ALA A 9 12.87 -16.11 5.26
CA ALA A 9 11.79 -15.60 6.10
C ALA A 9 12.07 -14.17 6.60
N LEU A 10 13.33 -13.86 6.92
CA LEU A 10 13.73 -12.53 7.40
C LEU A 10 13.66 -11.47 6.29
N VAL A 11 13.97 -11.86 5.04
CA VAL A 11 13.79 -11.00 3.87
C VAL A 11 12.31 -10.71 3.62
N GLU A 12 11.44 -11.72 3.71
CA GLU A 12 9.99 -11.55 3.52
C GLU A 12 9.36 -10.65 4.58
N GLU A 13 9.72 -10.85 5.84
CA GLU A 13 9.31 -9.98 6.95
C GLU A 13 9.79 -8.53 6.72
N GLY A 14 11.03 -8.34 6.24
CA GLY A 14 11.57 -7.03 5.89
C GLY A 14 10.77 -6.34 4.78
N LEU A 15 10.39 -7.08 3.73
CA LEU A 15 9.56 -6.58 2.64
C LEU A 15 8.15 -6.21 3.10
N ALA A 16 7.51 -7.06 3.92
CA ALA A 16 6.20 -6.77 4.49
C ALA A 16 6.22 -5.49 5.34
N ARG A 17 7.29 -5.29 6.13
CA ARG A 17 7.49 -4.09 6.94
C ARG A 17 7.72 -2.85 6.08
N GLU A 18 8.42 -2.97 4.95
CA GLU A 18 8.60 -1.89 4.00
C GLU A 18 7.26 -1.41 3.40
N ILE A 19 6.41 -2.34 2.97
CA ILE A 19 5.07 -2.03 2.45
C ILE A 19 4.20 -1.39 3.52
N THR A 20 4.18 -1.95 4.72
CA THR A 20 3.47 -1.38 5.89
C THR A 20 3.88 0.08 6.13
N ASN A 21 5.18 0.35 6.17
CA ASN A 21 5.71 1.69 6.37
C ASN A 21 5.29 2.66 5.26
N ARG A 22 5.21 2.20 4.00
CA ARG A 22 4.75 3.01 2.87
C ARG A 22 3.27 3.37 2.99
N VAL A 23 2.42 2.39 3.32
CA VAL A 23 1.00 2.62 3.56
C VAL A 23 0.79 3.63 4.70
N GLN A 24 1.54 3.48 5.80
CA GLN A 24 1.48 4.42 6.91
C GLN A 24 1.95 5.82 6.52
N LYS A 25 3.03 5.95 5.73
CA LYS A 25 3.47 7.24 5.18
C LYS A 25 2.39 7.88 4.31
N LEU A 26 1.69 7.10 3.48
CA LEU A 26 0.58 7.60 2.66
C LEU A 26 -0.60 8.08 3.51
N ARG A 27 -0.99 7.35 4.56
CA ARG A 27 -2.02 7.81 5.50
C ARG A 27 -1.66 9.17 6.12
N LYS A 28 -0.40 9.35 6.52
CA LYS A 28 0.10 10.63 7.05
C LYS A 28 0.09 11.74 5.99
N ALA A 29 0.49 11.44 4.76
CA ALA A 29 0.47 12.40 3.65
C ALA A 29 -0.96 12.86 3.31
N ALA A 30 -1.92 11.94 3.37
CA ALA A 30 -3.35 12.21 3.22
C ALA A 30 -4.00 12.85 4.47
N LYS A 31 -3.22 13.12 5.53
CA LYS A 31 -3.66 13.68 6.82
C LYS A 31 -4.80 12.87 7.47
N LEU A 32 -4.81 11.56 7.25
CA LEU A 32 -5.81 10.66 7.82
C LEU A 32 -5.51 10.39 9.29
N VAL A 33 -6.54 10.48 10.13
CA VAL A 33 -6.50 10.03 11.53
C VAL A 33 -6.78 8.53 11.60
N SER A 34 -6.48 7.90 12.74
CA SER A 34 -6.72 6.47 12.97
C SER A 34 -8.20 6.09 12.92
N THR A 35 -9.10 7.05 13.15
CA THR A 35 -10.56 6.90 13.05
C THR A 35 -11.08 6.94 11.62
N ASP A 36 -10.29 7.47 10.68
CA ASP A 36 -10.74 7.64 9.31
C ASP A 36 -10.74 6.30 8.58
N SER A 37 -11.88 6.01 7.94
CA SER A 37 -12.03 4.86 7.07
C SER A 37 -11.36 5.14 5.73
N ALA A 38 -10.39 4.30 5.36
CA ALA A 38 -9.72 4.34 4.08
C ALA A 38 -9.57 2.91 3.52
N VAL A 39 -9.32 2.81 2.22
CA VAL A 39 -9.00 1.56 1.52
C VAL A 39 -7.72 1.76 0.74
N VAL A 40 -6.79 0.83 0.85
CA VAL A 40 -5.52 0.84 0.14
C VAL A 40 -5.62 -0.09 -1.06
N TYR A 41 -5.24 0.39 -2.23
CA TYR A 41 -5.11 -0.38 -3.45
C TYR A 41 -3.62 -0.55 -3.75
N CYS A 42 -3.15 -1.78 -3.87
CA CYS A 42 -1.76 -2.10 -4.13
C CYS A 42 -1.65 -2.94 -5.40
N VAL A 43 -0.81 -2.51 -6.33
CA VAL A 43 -0.51 -3.22 -7.57
C VAL A 43 0.99 -3.39 -7.66
N ILE A 44 1.43 -4.63 -7.89
CA ILE A 44 2.84 -4.98 -8.01
C ILE A 44 3.07 -5.53 -9.41
N LYS A 45 4.06 -4.98 -10.11
CA LYS A 45 4.49 -5.42 -11.45
C LYS A 45 5.99 -5.63 -11.47
N PRO A 46 6.50 -6.78 -11.98
CA PRO A 46 5.75 -7.95 -12.43
C PRO A 46 5.17 -8.77 -11.27
N SER A 47 4.04 -9.43 -11.50
CA SER A 47 3.36 -10.27 -10.50
C SER A 47 4.12 -11.54 -10.13
N THR A 48 5.17 -11.87 -10.88
CA THR A 48 6.08 -13.01 -10.63
C THR A 48 7.17 -12.69 -9.60
N ASN A 49 7.29 -11.42 -9.17
CA ASN A 49 8.30 -11.03 -8.18
C ASN A 49 7.90 -11.58 -6.79
N GLN A 50 8.89 -11.99 -5.99
CA GLN A 50 8.75 -12.39 -4.59
C GLN A 50 7.95 -11.36 -3.78
N LEU A 51 8.06 -10.07 -4.11
CA LEU A 51 7.29 -9.03 -3.44
C LEU A 51 5.77 -9.23 -3.55
N ALA A 52 5.29 -9.72 -4.70
CA ALA A 52 3.87 -9.99 -4.90
C ALA A 52 3.40 -11.14 -4.01
N SER A 53 4.17 -12.22 -3.91
CA SER A 53 3.82 -13.34 -3.01
C SER A 53 3.86 -12.91 -1.54
N VAL A 54 4.87 -12.13 -1.14
CA VAL A 54 4.98 -11.61 0.24
C VAL A 54 3.79 -10.73 0.59
N VAL A 55 3.38 -9.82 -0.30
CA VAL A 55 2.25 -8.92 -0.02
C VAL A 55 0.93 -9.69 0.08
N VAL A 56 0.75 -10.76 -0.70
CA VAL A 56 -0.41 -11.66 -0.58
C VAL A 56 -0.37 -12.41 0.76
N SER A 57 0.77 -13.02 1.12
CA SER A 57 0.93 -13.81 2.34
C SER A 57 0.83 -12.97 3.62
N HIS A 58 1.37 -11.75 3.61
CA HIS A 58 1.38 -10.84 4.77
C HIS A 58 0.24 -9.81 4.73
N LYS A 59 -0.74 -9.99 3.85
CA LYS A 59 -1.85 -9.05 3.66
C LYS A 59 -2.55 -8.72 4.98
N GLU A 60 -3.00 -9.73 5.71
CA GLU A 60 -3.74 -9.58 6.97
C GLU A 60 -2.93 -8.78 7.99
N ARG A 61 -1.64 -9.10 8.12
CA ARG A 61 -0.73 -8.40 9.01
C ARG A 61 -0.53 -6.92 8.64
N ILE A 62 -0.52 -6.59 7.34
CA ILE A 62 -0.44 -5.21 6.87
C ILE A 62 -1.77 -4.48 7.17
N GLU A 63 -2.91 -5.14 6.98
CA GLU A 63 -4.23 -4.59 7.28
C GLU A 63 -4.37 -4.26 8.77
N ASP A 64 -3.95 -5.18 9.64
CA ASP A 64 -3.91 -5.00 11.09
C ASP A 64 -2.96 -3.87 11.51
N ALA A 65 -1.74 -3.86 10.96
CA ALA A 65 -0.73 -2.86 11.31
C ALA A 65 -1.07 -1.44 10.83
N THR A 66 -1.91 -1.32 9.80
CA THR A 66 -2.32 -0.02 9.24
C THR A 66 -3.74 0.36 9.65
N CYS A 67 -4.49 -0.54 10.29
CA CYS A 67 -5.95 -0.44 10.48
C CYS A 67 -6.66 -0.03 9.18
N THR A 68 -6.24 -0.59 8.05
CA THR A 68 -6.79 -0.25 6.73
C THR A 68 -6.96 -1.50 5.88
N PRO A 69 -8.15 -1.75 5.32
CA PRO A 69 -8.31 -2.82 4.33
C PRO A 69 -7.45 -2.56 3.09
N MET A 70 -6.77 -3.62 2.62
CA MET A 70 -5.89 -3.61 1.46
C MET A 70 -6.47 -4.48 0.34
N ARG A 71 -6.46 -3.92 -0.88
CA ARG A 71 -6.95 -4.56 -2.11
C ARG A 71 -5.79 -4.70 -3.07
N LEU A 72 -5.55 -5.92 -3.53
CA LEU A 72 -4.48 -6.25 -4.47
C LEU A 72 -4.98 -6.15 -5.92
N GLU A 73 -5.70 -5.07 -6.21
CA GLU A 73 -6.38 -4.85 -7.47
C GLU A 73 -6.03 -3.45 -7.99
N PRO A 74 -6.07 -3.24 -9.31
CA PRO A 74 -5.88 -1.91 -9.88
C PRO A 74 -6.92 -0.94 -9.33
N PHE A 75 -6.45 0.27 -9.08
CA PHE A 75 -7.30 1.33 -8.56
C PHE A 75 -8.45 1.60 -9.55
N PRO A 76 -9.72 1.63 -9.09
CA PRO A 76 -10.87 1.81 -9.98
C PRO A 76 -10.85 3.22 -10.60
N ALA A 77 -11.00 3.30 -11.92
CA ALA A 77 -11.01 4.57 -12.66
C ALA A 77 -12.20 5.48 -12.30
N ASP A 78 -13.27 4.90 -11.74
CA ASP A 78 -14.49 5.62 -11.34
C ASP A 78 -14.32 6.45 -10.06
N LYS A 79 -13.20 6.31 -9.36
CA LYS A 79 -12.93 7.02 -8.10
C LYS A 79 -11.67 7.86 -8.22
N THR A 80 -11.53 8.87 -7.36
CA THR A 80 -10.31 9.68 -7.26
C THR A 80 -9.48 9.22 -6.08
N ALA A 81 -8.21 8.87 -6.31
CA ALA A 81 -7.30 8.51 -5.23
C ALA A 81 -6.97 9.76 -4.41
N THR A 82 -7.01 9.65 -3.08
CA THR A 82 -6.63 10.75 -2.19
C THR A 82 -5.13 10.99 -2.25
N VAL A 83 -4.36 9.90 -2.25
CA VAL A 83 -2.93 9.93 -2.47
C VAL A 83 -2.50 8.65 -3.17
N SER A 84 -1.53 8.76 -4.08
CA SER A 84 -0.94 7.62 -4.78
C SER A 84 0.57 7.72 -4.74
N ASN A 85 1.23 6.58 -4.67
CA ASN A 85 2.67 6.48 -4.71
C ASN A 85 3.08 5.30 -5.60
N VAL A 86 3.91 5.58 -6.60
CA VAL A 86 4.53 4.56 -7.44
C VAL A 86 6.01 4.54 -7.11
N SER A 87 6.55 3.35 -6.90
CA SER A 87 7.86 3.19 -6.31
C SER A 87 8.48 1.86 -6.68
N VAL A 88 9.78 1.86 -6.96
CA VAL A 88 10.51 0.64 -7.34
C VAL A 88 11.10 0.01 -6.09
N VAL A 89 10.85 -1.28 -5.88
CA VAL A 89 11.38 -2.10 -4.79
C VAL A 89 11.94 -3.38 -5.40
N LYS A 90 13.25 -3.59 -5.27
CA LYS A 90 13.92 -4.82 -5.75
C LYS A 90 13.44 -5.24 -7.15
N ASP A 91 13.53 -4.30 -8.09
CA ASP A 91 13.16 -4.48 -9.51
C ASP A 91 11.67 -4.74 -9.79
N ALA A 92 10.78 -4.57 -8.80
CA ALA A 92 9.34 -4.49 -9.00
C ALA A 92 8.81 -3.07 -8.79
N GLU A 93 7.92 -2.64 -9.68
CA GLU A 93 7.12 -1.45 -9.51
C GLU A 93 5.93 -1.74 -8.60
N VAL A 94 5.87 -1.03 -7.49
CA VAL A 94 4.77 -1.06 -6.53
C VAL A 94 4.01 0.26 -6.63
N SER A 95 2.76 0.16 -7.07
CA SER A 95 1.81 1.26 -7.09
C SER A 95 0.85 1.11 -5.93
N VAL A 96 0.91 2.02 -4.96
CA VAL A 96 0.02 2.05 -3.80
C VAL A 96 -0.84 3.31 -3.87
N SER A 97 -2.15 3.13 -3.92
CA SER A 97 -3.13 4.21 -3.93
C SER A 97 -4.02 4.09 -2.71
N VAL A 98 -4.25 5.20 -2.01
CA VAL A 98 -5.16 5.24 -0.86
C VAL A 98 -6.41 6.00 -1.25
N LEU A 99 -7.55 5.40 -0.95
CA LEU A 99 -8.87 6.00 -1.08
C LEU A 99 -9.44 6.23 0.32
N ALA A 100 -9.50 7.48 0.74
CA ALA A 100 -10.11 7.83 2.02
C ALA A 100 -11.59 8.17 1.82
N PHE A 101 -12.46 7.63 2.68
CA PHE A 101 -13.86 8.00 2.76
C PHE A 101 -14.02 9.11 3.80
N ILE A 102 -13.37 10.25 3.55
CA ILE A 102 -13.55 11.40 4.43
C ILE A 102 -14.95 11.96 4.14
N LEU A 103 -15.84 11.88 5.13
CA LEU A 103 -17.14 12.56 5.16
C LEU A 103 -16.93 14.09 5.36
N PHE A 104 -15.98 14.69 4.65
CA PHE A 104 -15.80 16.12 4.62
C PHE A 104 -16.61 16.67 3.46
N LEU A 105 -17.80 17.16 3.81
CA LEU A 105 -18.41 18.29 3.12
C LEU A 105 -17.33 19.36 2.91
N CYS A 106 -17.14 19.73 1.65
CA CYS A 106 -16.53 20.98 1.19
C CYS A 106 -14.98 21.07 1.16
N SER A 107 -14.52 21.51 -0.02
CA SER A 107 -13.27 22.23 -0.31
C SER A 107 -11.97 21.43 -0.32
N VAL A 108 -11.42 21.19 -1.52
CA VAL A 108 -10.21 21.87 -2.04
C VAL A 108 -9.80 21.27 -3.40
N SER A 109 -9.88 22.14 -4.42
CA SER A 109 -9.11 22.21 -5.66
C SER A 109 -8.40 20.96 -6.20
N ILE A 110 -8.99 20.35 -7.23
CA ILE A 110 -8.20 19.70 -8.27
C ILE A 110 -7.87 20.79 -9.30
N CYS A 111 -6.71 21.41 -9.10
CA CYS A 111 -6.01 22.17 -10.11
C CYS A 111 -5.35 21.14 -11.05
N PHE A 112 -6.00 20.79 -12.17
CA PHE A 112 -5.35 20.05 -13.26
C PHE A 112 -5.97 20.46 -14.62
N ILE A 113 -5.69 21.70 -15.02
CA ILE A 113 -5.65 22.12 -16.42
C ILE A 113 -4.43 23.04 -16.54
N THR A 114 -3.37 22.58 -17.20
CA THR A 114 -2.56 23.30 -18.20
C THR A 114 -1.54 22.32 -18.78
#